data_AF-A0A6B1BWB7-F1
#
_entry.id   AF-A0A6B1BWB7-F1
#
_cell.length_a   1.000
_cell.length_b   1.000
_cell.length_c   1.000
_cell.angle_alpha   90.00
_cell.angle_beta   90.00
_cell.angle_gamma   90.00
#
_symmetry.space_group_name_H-M   'P 1'
#
loop_
_entity.id
_entity.type
_entity.pdbx_description
1 polymer ?
#
loop_
_entity_poly.entity_id
_entity_poly.type
_entity_poly.pdbx_seq_one_letter_code
_entity_poly.pdbx_strand_id
1 'polypeptide(L)'
;MPKERITITVELDLLNHAKSAVQAGVCRSVSEWISQAMAEQLAKDDRLVALDELIAEFEALHGPVTDEDIAEQRQRDREAAAYWRQKGERWLAERQRLLAQQAE
;
A
#
# COMPACT_ATOMS: atom_id res chain seq x y z
N MET A 1 -4.20 11.87 -25.57
CA MET A 1 -4.00 10.45 -25.97
C MET A 1 -5.18 10.04 -26.83
N PRO A 2 -4.94 9.29 -27.92
CA PRO A 2 -6.02 8.75 -28.75
C PRO A 2 -6.90 7.83 -27.90
N LYS A 3 -8.22 7.89 -28.11
CA LYS A 3 -9.18 6.99 -27.48
C LYS A 3 -9.73 6.07 -28.57
N GLU A 4 -9.79 4.79 -28.29
CA GLU A 4 -10.38 3.80 -29.18
C GLU A 4 -11.70 3.29 -28.59
N ARG A 5 -12.71 3.09 -29.45
CA ARG A 5 -14.01 2.60 -29.02
C ARG A 5 -14.01 1.08 -29.03
N ILE A 6 -14.19 0.48 -27.87
CA ILE A 6 -14.36 -0.96 -27.69
C ILE A 6 -15.81 -1.29 -27.30
N THR A 7 -16.30 -2.45 -27.72
CA THR A 7 -17.55 -3.03 -27.25
C THR A 7 -17.20 -4.20 -26.35
N ILE A 8 -17.69 -4.18 -25.11
CA ILE A 8 -17.44 -5.24 -24.12
C ILE A 8 -18.75 -5.68 -23.49
N THR A 9 -18.80 -6.95 -23.09
CA THR A 9 -19.85 -7.46 -22.21
C THR A 9 -19.33 -7.41 -20.78
N VAL A 10 -20.13 -6.85 -19.88
CA VAL A 10 -19.79 -6.71 -18.46
C VAL A 10 -20.95 -7.21 -17.61
N GLU A 11 -20.64 -7.62 -16.39
CA GLU A 11 -21.65 -7.96 -15.40
C GLU A 11 -22.58 -6.79 -15.12
N LEU A 12 -23.88 -7.08 -14.96
CA LEU A 12 -24.90 -6.06 -14.76
C LEU A 12 -24.63 -5.24 -13.50
N ASP A 13 -24.20 -5.88 -12.42
CA ASP A 13 -23.89 -5.22 -11.15
C ASP A 13 -22.73 -4.25 -11.28
N LEU A 14 -21.70 -4.61 -12.05
CA LEU A 14 -20.56 -3.74 -12.34
C LEU A 14 -21.01 -2.49 -13.10
N LEU A 15 -21.86 -2.66 -14.12
CA LEU A 15 -22.43 -1.54 -14.87
C LEU A 15 -23.29 -0.64 -13.98
N ASN A 16 -24.08 -1.21 -13.07
CA ASN A 16 -24.90 -0.45 -12.13
C ASN A 16 -24.05 0.35 -11.14
N HIS A 17 -22.93 -0.22 -10.68
CA HIS A 17 -21.96 0.49 -9.85
C HIS A 17 -21.36 1.68 -10.61
N ALA A 18 -20.89 1.46 -11.84
CA ALA A 18 -20.33 2.52 -12.67
C ALA A 18 -21.34 3.65 -12.93
N LYS A 19 -22.61 3.31 -13.22
CA LYS A 19 -23.69 4.30 -13.36
C LYS A 19 -23.93 5.09 -12.07
N SER A 20 -23.89 4.44 -10.92
CA SER A 20 -24.06 5.09 -9.62
C SER A 20 -22.91 6.06 -9.33
N ALA A 21 -21.68 5.69 -9.68
CA ALA A 21 -20.50 6.56 -9.56
C ALA A 21 -20.62 7.82 -10.43
N VAL A 22 -21.19 7.69 -11.64
CA VAL A 22 -21.48 8.85 -12.51
C VAL A 22 -22.56 9.74 -11.91
N GLN A 23 -23.64 9.15 -11.40
CA GLN A 23 -24.73 9.91 -10.76
C GLN A 23 -24.26 10.65 -9.49
N ALA A 24 -23.33 10.05 -8.74
CA ALA A 24 -22.70 10.65 -7.57
C ALA A 24 -21.65 11.72 -7.93
N GLY A 25 -21.35 11.94 -9.22
CA GLY A 25 -20.37 12.92 -9.67
C GLY A 25 -18.91 12.53 -9.45
N VAL A 26 -18.63 11.27 -9.13
CA VAL A 26 -17.25 10.75 -8.96
C VAL A 26 -16.51 10.76 -10.30
N CYS A 27 -17.23 10.51 -11.39
CA CYS A 27 -16.70 10.53 -12.75
C CYS A 27 -17.77 11.06 -13.72
N ARG A 28 -17.38 11.53 -14.90
CA ARG A 28 -18.29 12.16 -15.88
C ARG A 28 -19.03 11.16 -16.76
N SER A 29 -18.53 9.93 -16.87
CA SER A 29 -19.13 8.88 -17.69
C SER A 29 -18.63 7.49 -17.29
N VAL A 30 -19.36 6.45 -17.72
CA VAL A 30 -18.94 5.05 -17.55
C VAL A 30 -17.59 4.77 -18.23
N SER A 31 -17.35 5.36 -19.40
CA SER A 31 -16.05 5.22 -20.09
C SER A 31 -14.89 5.82 -19.29
N GLU A 32 -15.12 6.95 -18.61
CA GLU A 32 -14.12 7.52 -17.70
C GLU A 32 -13.89 6.63 -16.48
N TRP A 33 -14.96 6.11 -15.88
CA TRP A 33 -14.87 5.17 -14.77
C TRP A 33 -14.04 3.92 -15.12
N ILE A 34 -14.32 3.31 -16.28
CA ILE A 34 -13.56 2.15 -16.77
C ILE A 34 -12.11 2.54 -17.06
N SER A 35 -11.87 3.70 -17.69
CA SER A 35 -10.52 4.15 -18.00
C SER A 35 -9.68 4.39 -16.73
N GLN A 36 -10.29 4.92 -15.66
CA GLN A 36 -9.63 5.09 -14.37
C GLN A 36 -9.28 3.72 -13.75
N ALA A 37 -10.24 2.79 -13.70
CA ALA A 37 -10.00 1.45 -13.18
C ALA A 37 -8.89 0.70 -13.96
N MET A 38 -8.87 0.82 -15.29
CA MET A 38 -7.82 0.23 -16.13
C MET A 38 -6.45 0.87 -15.88
N ALA A 39 -6.40 2.19 -15.70
CA ALA A 39 -5.16 2.90 -15.39
C ALA A 39 -4.60 2.51 -14.01
N GLU A 40 -5.48 2.38 -13.02
CA GLU A 40 -5.11 1.91 -11.67
C GLU A 40 -4.58 0.47 -11.70
N GLN A 41 -5.25 -0.41 -12.44
CA GLN A 41 -4.81 -1.78 -12.62
C GLN A 41 -3.46 -1.86 -13.34
N LEU A 42 -3.26 -1.09 -14.41
CA LEU A 42 -1.98 -1.01 -15.11
C LEU A 42 -0.86 -0.54 -14.19
N ALA A 43 -1.07 0.55 -13.44
CA ALA A 43 -0.08 1.05 -12.51
C ALA A 43 0.27 0.05 -11.40
N LYS A 44 -0.71 -0.75 -10.96
CA LYS A 44 -0.49 -1.84 -10.00
C LYS A 44 0.35 -2.95 -10.63
N ASP A 45 0.05 -3.36 -11.86
CA ASP A 45 0.77 -4.41 -12.57
C ASP A 45 2.21 -4.00 -12.85
N ASP A 46 2.44 -2.77 -13.32
CA ASP A 46 3.78 -2.21 -13.52
C ASP A 46 4.60 -2.22 -12.22
N ARG A 47 3.96 -1.88 -11.09
CA ARG A 47 4.62 -1.91 -9.78
C ARG A 47 4.95 -3.33 -9.32
N LEU A 48 4.11 -4.32 -9.63
CA LEU A 48 4.37 -5.71 -9.31
C LEU A 48 5.55 -6.26 -10.12
N VAL A 49 5.62 -5.92 -11.42
CA VAL A 49 6.78 -6.28 -12.27
C VAL A 49 8.06 -5.66 -11.72
N ALA A 50 8.05 -4.37 -11.40
CA ALA A 50 9.23 -3.71 -10.83
C ALA A 50 9.66 -4.31 -9.47
N LEU A 51 8.70 -4.77 -8.66
CA LEU A 51 9.00 -5.45 -7.40
C LEU A 51 9.63 -6.83 -7.63
N ASP A 52 9.13 -7.58 -8.62
CA ASP A 52 9.66 -8.88 -9.01
C ASP A 52 11.11 -8.76 -9.50
N GLU A 53 11.39 -7.76 -10.35
CA GLU A 53 12.74 -7.45 -10.83
C GLU A 53 13.70 -7.13 -9.67
N LEU A 54 13.24 -6.32 -8.70
CA LEU A 54 14.04 -5.95 -7.53
C LEU A 54 14.33 -7.15 -6.62
N ILE A 55 13.35 -8.04 -6.42
CA ILE A 55 13.54 -9.28 -5.66
C ILE A 55 14.55 -10.17 -6.39
N ALA A 56 14.40 -10.36 -7.70
CA ALA A 56 15.32 -11.16 -8.50
C ALA A 56 16.75 -10.62 -8.46
N GLU A 57 16.95 -9.30 -8.53
CA GLU A 57 18.27 -8.67 -8.38
C GLU A 57 18.87 -8.94 -6.99
N PHE A 58 18.06 -8.77 -5.94
CA PHE A 58 18.50 -9.04 -4.57
C PHE A 58 18.90 -10.52 -4.38
N GLU A 59 18.10 -11.45 -4.89
CA GLU A 59 18.36 -12.89 -4.76
C GLU A 59 19.56 -13.34 -5.58
N ALA A 60 19.80 -12.72 -6.75
CA ALA A 60 21.01 -12.98 -7.52
C ALA A 60 22.30 -12.60 -6.77
N LEU A 61 22.23 -11.57 -5.91
CA LEU A 61 23.36 -11.07 -5.13
C LEU A 61 23.55 -11.83 -3.80
N HIS A 62 22.45 -12.23 -3.14
CA HIS A 62 22.49 -12.73 -1.76
C HIS A 62 22.02 -14.19 -1.60
N GLY A 63 21.51 -14.80 -2.67
CA GLY A 63 20.81 -16.08 -2.62
C GLY A 63 19.28 -15.90 -2.46
N PRO A 64 18.50 -16.96 -2.70
CA PRO A 64 17.05 -16.90 -2.63
C PRO A 64 16.56 -16.55 -1.23
N VAL A 65 15.49 -15.76 -1.13
CA VAL A 65 14.83 -15.46 0.15
C VAL A 65 13.96 -16.64 0.54
N THR A 66 14.24 -17.25 1.68
CA THR A 66 13.50 -18.42 2.17
C THR A 66 12.41 -18.06 3.17
N ASP A 67 11.48 -18.99 3.42
CA ASP A 67 10.47 -18.83 4.48
C ASP A 67 11.10 -18.68 5.87
N GLU A 68 12.26 -19.30 6.10
CA GLU A 68 13.04 -19.15 7.34
C GLU A 68 13.58 -17.73 7.48
N ASP A 69 14.16 -17.16 6.42
CA ASP A 69 14.63 -15.77 6.40
C ASP A 69 13.49 -14.79 6.73
N ILE A 70 12.31 -15.01 6.15
CA ILE A 70 11.12 -14.20 6.41
C ILE A 70 10.66 -14.34 7.87
N ALA A 71 10.68 -15.56 8.43
CA ALA A 71 10.30 -15.81 9.81
C ALA A 71 11.27 -15.13 10.80
N GLU A 72 12.58 -15.24 10.54
CA GLU A 72 13.62 -14.56 11.31
C GLU A 72 13.46 -13.04 11.25
N GLN A 73 13.27 -12.49 10.05
CA GLN A 73 13.11 -11.05 9.87
C GLN A 73 11.87 -10.54 10.61
N ARG A 74 10.73 -11.26 10.51
CA ARG A 74 9.52 -10.92 11.29
C ARG A 74 9.76 -10.93 12.79
N GLN A 75 10.59 -11.84 13.30
CA GLN A 75 10.93 -11.86 14.71
C GLN A 75 11.76 -10.64 15.10
N ARG A 76 12.80 -10.30 14.31
CA ARG A 76 13.62 -9.10 14.51
C ARG A 76 12.79 -7.82 14.46
N ASP A 77 11.82 -7.74 13.54
CA ASP A 77 10.91 -6.59 13.43
C ASP A 77 10.04 -6.43 14.68
N ARG A 78 9.52 -7.54 15.23
CA ARG A 78 8.75 -7.52 16.48
C ARG A 78 9.59 -7.04 17.67
N GLU A 79 10.82 -7.53 17.77
CA GLU A 79 11.77 -7.13 18.82
C GLU A 79 12.14 -5.65 18.72
N ALA A 80 12.45 -5.18 17.51
CA ALA A 80 12.72 -3.77 17.23
C ALA A 80 11.52 -2.89 17.60
N ALA A 81 10.31 -3.28 17.20
CA ALA A 81 9.10 -2.55 17.54
C ALA A 81 8.87 -2.49 19.07
N ALA A 82 9.12 -3.58 19.80
CA ALA A 82 9.04 -3.59 21.26
C ALA A 82 10.06 -2.65 21.92
N TYR A 83 11.31 -2.67 21.43
CA TYR A 83 12.36 -1.77 21.88
C TYR A 83 11.97 -0.30 21.71
N TRP A 84 11.46 0.08 20.53
CA TRP A 84 11.07 1.46 20.25
C TRP A 84 9.86 1.93 21.07
N ARG A 85 8.88 1.05 21.31
CA ARG A 85 7.75 1.36 22.21
C ARG A 85 8.25 1.67 23.62
N GLN A 86 9.08 0.79 24.19
CA GLN A 86 9.63 1.00 25.53
C GLN A 86 10.47 2.28 25.61
N LYS A 87 11.27 2.57 24.58
CA LYS A 87 12.07 3.80 24.52
C LYS A 87 11.19 5.05 24.47
N GLY A 88 10.11 5.02 23.69
CA GLY A 88 9.12 6.10 23.62
C GLY A 88 8.43 6.35 24.96
N GLU A 89 8.00 5.29 25.65
CA GLU A 89 7.39 5.39 26.99
C GLU A 89 8.36 6.01 28.01
N ARG A 90 9.62 5.59 28.00
CA ARG A 90 10.66 6.17 28.87
C ARG A 90 10.89 7.65 28.58
N TRP A 91 10.93 8.03 27.30
CA TRP A 91 11.08 9.43 26.91
C TRP A 91 9.89 10.29 27.37
N LEU A 92 8.67 9.79 27.23
CA LEU A 92 7.46 10.48 27.71
C LEU A 92 7.46 10.64 29.24
N ALA A 93 7.81 9.58 29.97
CA ALA A 93 7.87 9.61 31.43
C ALA A 93 8.92 10.61 31.94
N GLU A 94 10.09 10.65 31.31
CA GLU A 94 11.14 11.60 31.68
C GLU A 94 10.73 13.05 31.38
N ARG A 95 10.10 13.28 30.22
CA ARG A 95 9.55 14.60 29.88
C ARG A 95 8.49 15.06 30.88
N GLN A 96 7.61 14.17 31.35
CA GLN A 96 6.61 14.49 32.37
C GLN A 96 7.25 14.86 33.72
N ARG A 97 8.31 14.14 34.13
CA ARG A 97 9.05 14.47 35.36
C ARG A 97 9.68 15.86 35.31
N LEU A 98 10.34 16.19 34.20
CA LEU A 98 10.97 17.50 34.02
C LEU A 98 9.95 18.64 34.06
N LEU A 99 8.78 18.44 33.43
CA LEU A 99 7.69 19.42 33.48
C LEU A 99 7.11 19.59 34.88
N ALA A 100 6.98 18.50 35.65
CA ALA A 100 6.53 18.56 37.03
C ALA A 100 7.52 19.31 37.94
N GLN A 101 8.83 19.11 37.75
CA GLN A 101 9.88 19.81 38.49
C GLN A 101 9.98 21.30 38.17
N GLN A 102 9.52 21.75 37.00
CA GLN A 102 9.47 23.16 36.63
C GLN A 102 8.21 23.88 37.11
N ALA A 103 7.22 23.13 37.63
CA ALA A 103 5.97 23.67 38.13
C ALA A 103 5.96 23.88 39.66
N GLU A 104 6.99 23.42 40.37
CA GLU A 104 7.29 23.70 41.79
C GLU A 104 8.26 24.89 41.94
#